data_AF-A0A1G2CNV1-F1
#
_entry.id   AF-A0A1G2CNV1-F1
#
_cell.length_a   1.000
_cell.length_b   1.000
_cell.length_c   1.000
_cell.angle_alpha   90.00
_cell.angle_beta   90.00
_cell.angle_gamma   90.00
#
_symmetry.space_group_name_H-M   'P 1'
#
loop_
_entity.id
_entity.type
_entity.pdbx_description
1 polymer ?
#
loop_
_entity_poly.entity_id
_entity_poly.type
_entity_poly.pdbx_seq_one_letter_code
_entity_poly.pdbx_strand_id
1 'polypeptide(L)'
;MKKENKVLIGVLGGIVIILGIIGLIKAGNFIFLIPVFIYFSESLHNGFGMDVWLARAIVVMLVVPFYFSVRMSTSLKKSERAQGIVFLSVMLCLCFFALFMHTGEQFFNHQTGEPIKWYAKTPEGYRFFDSPGYDPKYGIQLKPVGQEVVKEAENRQKQTQVSQQNQVEEGITFAPGETKKVIQLEPGKWTRWIITPLETSYRVDGPKDLLLRFIDGTVVENKSPSYVGVKRGIFKLTANSFGEVIVVVENRP
;
A
#
# COMPACT_ATOMS: atom_id res chain seq x y z
N MET A 1 -45.47 -19.33 -5.94
CA MET A 1 -44.37 -19.57 -4.97
C MET A 1 -43.72 -18.24 -4.60
N LYS A 2 -43.77 -17.85 -3.32
CA LYS A 2 -43.20 -16.59 -2.80
C LYS A 2 -41.67 -16.55 -3.02
N LYS A 3 -41.10 -15.35 -3.24
CA LYS A 3 -39.65 -15.10 -3.46
C LYS A 3 -38.76 -15.78 -2.41
N GLU A 4 -39.25 -15.87 -1.17
CA GLU A 4 -38.61 -16.55 -0.04
C GLU A 4 -38.37 -18.04 -0.29
N ASN A 5 -39.32 -18.76 -0.90
CA ASN A 5 -39.18 -20.20 -1.16
C ASN A 5 -38.13 -20.48 -2.24
N LYS A 6 -37.95 -19.56 -3.20
CA LYS A 6 -36.92 -19.70 -4.25
C LYS A 6 -35.50 -19.55 -3.67
N VAL A 7 -35.31 -18.61 -2.74
CA VAL A 7 -34.04 -18.42 -2.04
C VAL A 7 -33.74 -19.63 -1.16
N LEU A 8 -34.73 -20.11 -0.39
CA LEU A 8 -34.56 -21.28 0.48
C LEU A 8 -34.20 -22.55 -0.32
N ILE A 9 -34.89 -22.81 -1.44
CA ILE A 9 -34.59 -23.94 -2.32
C ILE A 9 -33.17 -23.81 -2.91
N GLY A 10 -32.76 -22.59 -3.29
CA GLY A 10 -31.40 -22.33 -3.76
C GLY A 10 -30.33 -22.62 -2.71
N VAL A 11 -30.55 -22.18 -1.46
CA VAL A 11 -29.64 -22.43 -0.33
C VAL A 11 -29.54 -23.93 -0.03
N LEU A 12 -30.67 -24.64 0.04
CA LEU A 12 -30.69 -26.09 0.27
C LEU A 12 -29.98 -26.85 -0.85
N GLY A 13 -30.20 -26.47 -2.11
CA GLY A 13 -29.48 -27.02 -3.26
C GLY A 13 -27.97 -26.81 -3.14
N GLY A 14 -27.54 -25.62 -2.75
CA GLY A 14 -26.12 -25.31 -2.51
C GLY A 14 -25.49 -26.18 -1.41
N ILE A 15 -26.20 -26.41 -0.30
CA ILE A 15 -25.72 -27.26 0.79
C ILE A 15 -25.53 -28.71 0.32
N VAL A 16 -26.48 -29.26 -0.45
CA VAL A 16 -26.37 -30.63 -0.99
C VAL A 16 -25.16 -30.77 -1.92
N ILE A 17 -24.92 -29.78 -2.78
CA ILE A 17 -23.74 -29.75 -3.66
C ILE A 17 -22.45 -29.74 -2.84
N ILE A 18 -22.38 -28.88 -1.80
CA ILE A 18 -21.21 -28.81 -0.91
C ILE A 18 -20.95 -30.15 -0.22
N LEU A 19 -21.99 -30.80 0.30
CA LEU A 19 -21.87 -32.11 0.93
C LEU A 19 -21.43 -33.19 -0.06
N GLY A 20 -21.92 -33.14 -1.31
CA GLY A 20 -21.47 -34.02 -2.39
C GLY A 20 -19.98 -33.84 -2.70
N ILE A 21 -19.51 -32.59 -2.79
CA ILE A 21 -18.09 -32.26 -3.00
C ILE A 21 -17.23 -32.78 -1.84
N ILE A 22 -17.67 -32.58 -0.59
CA ILE A 22 -16.98 -33.10 0.60
C ILE A 22 -16.89 -34.64 0.56
N GLY A 23 -17.96 -35.31 0.15
CA GLY A 23 -17.98 -36.77 -0.06
C GLY A 23 -16.96 -37.23 -1.10
N LEU A 24 -16.87 -36.54 -2.24
CA LEU A 24 -15.90 -36.83 -3.31
C LEU A 24 -14.45 -36.62 -2.86
N ILE A 25 -14.19 -35.54 -2.09
CA ILE A 25 -12.88 -35.29 -1.47
C ILE A 25 -12.48 -36.44 -0.55
N LYS A 26 -13.41 -36.91 0.28
CA LYS A 26 -13.17 -38.02 1.21
C LYS A 26 -12.88 -39.34 0.48
N ALA A 27 -13.58 -39.58 -0.63
CA ALA A 27 -13.37 -40.75 -1.50
C ALA A 27 -12.00 -40.73 -2.22
N GLY A 28 -11.23 -39.64 -2.12
CA GLY A 28 -9.89 -39.54 -2.71
C GLY A 28 -9.88 -39.36 -4.22
N ASN A 29 -11.03 -39.02 -4.82
CA ASN A 29 -11.14 -38.89 -6.26
C ASN A 29 -10.64 -37.52 -6.72
N PHE A 30 -9.47 -37.42 -7.33
CA PHE A 30 -8.93 -36.12 -7.77
C PHE A 30 -9.64 -35.55 -9.01
N ILE A 31 -10.43 -36.35 -9.73
CA ILE A 31 -11.03 -35.96 -11.02
C ILE A 31 -11.98 -34.77 -10.88
N PHE A 32 -12.68 -34.63 -9.75
CA PHE A 32 -13.60 -33.50 -9.54
C PHE A 32 -12.87 -32.15 -9.40
N LEU A 33 -11.55 -32.14 -9.12
CA LEU A 33 -10.78 -30.90 -9.01
C LEU A 33 -10.47 -30.28 -10.37
N ILE A 34 -10.51 -31.05 -11.46
CA ILE A 34 -10.21 -30.56 -12.81
C ILE A 34 -11.18 -29.43 -13.25
N PRO A 35 -12.52 -29.60 -13.21
CA PRO A 35 -13.43 -28.53 -13.60
C PRO A 35 -13.35 -27.33 -12.66
N VAL A 36 -13.13 -27.56 -11.36
CA VAL A 36 -12.92 -26.50 -10.36
C VAL A 36 -11.68 -25.70 -10.70
N PHE A 37 -10.57 -26.37 -10.99
CA PHE A 37 -9.30 -25.75 -11.38
C PHE A 37 -9.44 -24.90 -12.64
N ILE A 38 -10.11 -25.42 -13.68
CA ILE A 38 -10.34 -24.69 -14.94
C ILE A 38 -11.17 -23.43 -14.66
N TYR A 39 -12.32 -23.58 -13.98
CA TYR A 39 -13.21 -22.47 -13.66
C TYR A 39 -12.51 -21.37 -12.86
N PHE A 40 -11.78 -21.72 -11.79
CA PHE A 40 -11.08 -20.73 -10.98
C PHE A 40 -9.91 -20.08 -11.72
N SER A 41 -9.17 -20.84 -12.55
CA SER A 41 -8.06 -20.28 -13.32
C SER A 41 -8.56 -19.27 -14.35
N GLU A 42 -9.64 -19.59 -15.06
CA GLU A 42 -10.27 -18.67 -16.01
C GLU A 42 -10.89 -17.47 -15.31
N SER A 43 -11.51 -17.67 -14.15
CA SER A 43 -12.06 -16.57 -13.35
C SER A 43 -10.98 -15.61 -12.87
N LEU A 44 -9.82 -16.12 -12.45
CA LEU A 44 -8.69 -15.28 -12.07
C LEU A 44 -8.09 -14.56 -13.27
N HIS A 45 -7.87 -15.26 -14.40
CA HIS A 45 -7.37 -14.67 -15.63
C HIS A 45 -8.28 -13.54 -16.13
N ASN A 46 -9.57 -13.83 -16.30
CA ASN A 46 -10.54 -12.90 -16.86
C ASN A 46 -10.92 -11.79 -15.86
N GLY A 47 -10.94 -12.08 -14.56
CA GLY A 47 -11.34 -11.11 -13.53
C GLY A 47 -10.24 -10.10 -13.23
N PHE A 48 -8.99 -10.55 -13.16
CA PHE A 48 -7.85 -9.71 -12.79
C PHE A 48 -6.97 -9.31 -13.99
N GLY A 49 -7.24 -9.81 -15.19
CA GLY A 49 -6.42 -9.55 -16.38
C GLY A 49 -4.99 -10.11 -16.29
N MET A 50 -4.76 -11.10 -15.40
CA MET A 50 -3.44 -11.68 -15.17
C MET A 50 -3.06 -12.67 -16.27
N ASP A 51 -1.77 -12.99 -16.42
CA ASP A 51 -1.34 -14.07 -17.32
C ASP A 51 -1.99 -15.42 -16.95
N VAL A 52 -2.36 -16.22 -17.97
CA VAL A 52 -3.05 -17.50 -17.79
C VAL A 52 -2.22 -18.50 -16.99
N TRP A 53 -0.91 -18.56 -17.23
CA TRP A 53 -0.02 -19.50 -16.53
C TRP A 53 0.23 -19.07 -15.10
N LEU A 54 0.35 -17.77 -14.85
CA LEU A 54 0.41 -17.23 -13.49
C LEU A 54 -0.87 -17.53 -12.72
N ALA A 55 -2.05 -17.29 -13.32
CA ALA A 55 -3.34 -17.61 -12.71
C ALA A 55 -3.44 -19.10 -12.35
N ARG A 56 -3.06 -20.00 -13.28
CA ARG A 56 -3.01 -21.44 -13.03
C ARG A 56 -2.08 -21.82 -11.88
N ALA A 57 -0.89 -21.22 -11.81
CA ALA A 57 0.07 -21.48 -10.73
C ALA A 57 -0.51 -21.10 -9.35
N ILE A 58 -1.15 -19.93 -9.25
CA ILE A 58 -1.84 -19.48 -8.03
C ILE A 58 -2.95 -20.45 -7.65
N VAL A 59 -3.79 -20.86 -8.61
CA VAL A 59 -4.88 -21.82 -8.32
C VAL A 59 -4.33 -23.16 -7.84
N VAL A 60 -3.27 -23.71 -8.43
CA VAL A 60 -2.65 -24.96 -7.93
C VAL A 60 -2.15 -24.78 -6.50
N MET A 61 -1.47 -23.66 -6.21
CA MET A 61 -0.96 -23.34 -4.87
C MET A 61 -2.07 -23.24 -3.83
N LEU A 62 -3.29 -22.85 -4.20
CA LEU A 62 -4.44 -22.78 -3.31
C LEU A 62 -5.22 -24.10 -3.22
N VAL A 63 -5.48 -24.76 -4.35
CA VAL A 63 -6.35 -25.94 -4.43
C VAL A 63 -5.71 -27.16 -3.76
N VAL A 64 -4.39 -27.33 -3.87
CA VAL A 64 -3.71 -28.51 -3.29
C VAL A 64 -3.74 -28.48 -1.76
N PRO A 65 -3.30 -27.41 -1.06
CA PRO A 65 -3.43 -27.32 0.40
C PRO A 65 -4.87 -27.32 0.86
N PHE A 66 -5.79 -26.71 0.11
CA PHE A 66 -7.22 -26.75 0.41
C PHE A 66 -7.76 -28.18 0.44
N TYR A 67 -7.47 -28.97 -0.59
CA TYR A 67 -7.90 -30.36 -0.68
C TYR A 67 -7.43 -31.18 0.52
N PHE A 68 -6.14 -31.08 0.88
CA PHE A 68 -5.60 -31.76 2.05
C PHE A 68 -6.24 -31.25 3.35
N SER A 69 -6.47 -29.94 3.48
CA SER A 69 -7.09 -29.34 4.66
C SER A 69 -8.52 -29.83 4.88
N VAL A 70 -9.34 -29.91 3.82
CA VAL A 70 -10.71 -30.44 3.89
C VAL A 70 -10.73 -31.93 4.21
N ARG A 71 -9.85 -32.71 3.57
CA ARG A 71 -9.70 -34.14 3.86
C ARG A 71 -9.34 -34.37 5.34
N MET A 72 -8.44 -33.56 5.88
CA MET A 72 -8.01 -33.66 7.27
C MET A 72 -9.10 -33.19 8.25
N SER A 73 -9.81 -32.11 7.92
CA SER A 73 -10.94 -31.57 8.69
C SER A 73 -12.11 -32.55 8.85
N THR A 74 -12.28 -33.45 7.88
CA THR A 74 -13.33 -34.50 7.90
C THR A 74 -12.87 -35.83 8.52
N SER A 75 -11.64 -35.90 9.05
CA SER A 75 -11.13 -37.08 9.77
C SER A 75 -11.88 -37.31 11.10
N LEU A 76 -12.02 -38.57 11.49
CA LEU A 76 -12.63 -38.97 12.77
C LEU A 76 -11.70 -38.72 13.97
N LYS A 77 -10.39 -38.56 13.73
CA LYS A 77 -9.42 -38.27 14.78
C LYS A 77 -9.43 -36.78 15.13
N LYS A 78 -9.62 -36.47 16.41
CA LYS A 78 -9.73 -35.10 16.93
C LYS A 78 -8.50 -34.22 16.61
N SER A 79 -7.29 -34.79 16.68
CA SER A 79 -6.05 -34.06 16.38
C SER A 79 -5.93 -33.68 14.91
N GLU A 80 -6.21 -34.63 14.01
CA GLU A 80 -6.18 -34.40 12.56
C GLU A 80 -7.23 -33.36 12.16
N ARG A 81 -8.46 -33.50 12.67
CA ARG A 81 -9.52 -32.54 12.42
C ARG A 81 -9.16 -31.12 12.88
N ALA A 82 -8.55 -30.97 14.05
CA ALA A 82 -8.15 -29.66 14.55
C ALA A 82 -7.10 -29.01 13.63
N GLN A 83 -6.07 -29.76 13.22
CA GLN A 83 -5.06 -29.27 12.28
C GLN A 83 -5.68 -28.87 10.94
N GLY A 84 -6.57 -29.69 10.37
CA GLY A 84 -7.27 -29.38 9.13
C GLY A 84 -8.12 -28.10 9.20
N ILE A 85 -8.84 -27.90 10.32
CA ILE A 85 -9.62 -26.67 10.54
C ILE A 85 -8.69 -25.46 10.65
N VAL A 86 -7.60 -25.55 11.40
CA VAL A 86 -6.63 -24.45 11.53
C VAL A 86 -6.03 -24.07 10.18
N PHE A 87 -5.58 -25.05 9.39
CA PHE A 87 -5.05 -24.79 8.05
C PHE A 87 -6.09 -24.14 7.13
N LEU A 88 -7.34 -24.62 7.16
CA LEU A 88 -8.42 -24.04 6.36
C LEU A 88 -8.72 -22.59 6.79
N SER A 89 -8.77 -22.31 8.09
CA SER A 89 -8.97 -20.95 8.61
C SER A 89 -7.82 -20.01 8.21
N VAL A 90 -6.56 -20.46 8.35
CA VAL A 90 -5.40 -19.66 7.94
C VAL A 90 -5.43 -19.38 6.44
N MET A 91 -5.72 -20.39 5.62
CA MET A 91 -5.80 -20.24 4.17
C MET A 91 -6.90 -19.25 3.78
N LEU A 92 -8.07 -19.31 4.43
CA LEU A 92 -9.17 -18.39 4.21
C LEU A 92 -8.79 -16.94 4.58
N CYS A 93 -8.12 -16.74 5.71
CA CYS A 93 -7.59 -15.44 6.11
C CYS A 93 -6.59 -14.88 5.08
N LEU A 94 -5.67 -15.71 4.58
CA LEU A 94 -4.71 -15.30 3.55
C LEU A 94 -5.41 -14.94 2.23
N CYS A 95 -6.42 -15.69 1.83
CA CYS A 95 -7.23 -15.36 0.64
C CYS A 95 -7.91 -13.99 0.80
N PHE A 96 -8.57 -13.73 1.93
CA PHE A 96 -9.21 -12.42 2.16
C PHE A 96 -8.20 -11.28 2.23
N PHE A 97 -7.06 -11.50 2.86
CA PHE A 97 -5.99 -10.51 2.92
C PHE A 97 -5.41 -10.20 1.53
N ALA A 98 -5.16 -11.23 0.72
CA ALA A 98 -4.69 -11.07 -0.66
C ALA A 98 -5.70 -10.31 -1.52
N LEU A 99 -7.00 -10.63 -1.40
CA LEU A 99 -8.06 -9.90 -2.09
C LEU A 99 -8.10 -8.44 -1.66
N PHE A 100 -8.01 -8.14 -0.36
CA PHE A 100 -7.98 -6.78 0.17
C PHE A 100 -6.81 -5.96 -0.41
N MET A 101 -5.61 -6.54 -0.44
CA MET A 101 -4.43 -5.89 -1.03
C MET A 101 -4.61 -5.60 -2.52
N HIS A 102 -5.27 -6.49 -3.26
CA HIS A 102 -5.45 -6.32 -4.70
C HIS A 102 -6.55 -5.32 -5.06
N THR A 103 -7.68 -5.30 -4.34
CA THR A 103 -8.78 -4.37 -4.60
C THR A 103 -8.43 -2.92 -4.27
N GLY A 104 -7.42 -2.70 -3.42
CA GLY A 104 -6.99 -1.37 -2.99
C GLY A 104 -6.47 -0.47 -4.10
N GLU A 105 -5.96 -1.01 -5.22
CA GLU A 105 -5.31 -0.23 -6.28
C GLU A 105 -6.20 -0.02 -7.52
N GLN A 106 -7.32 -0.75 -7.64
CA GLN A 106 -8.14 -0.73 -8.85
C GLN A 106 -9.24 0.34 -8.79
N PHE A 107 -9.40 1.11 -9.87
CA PHE A 107 -10.46 2.12 -10.01
C PHE A 107 -11.64 1.66 -10.88
N PHE A 108 -11.38 0.72 -11.79
CA PHE A 108 -12.35 0.19 -12.75
C PHE A 108 -12.35 -1.34 -12.74
N ASN A 109 -13.52 -1.91 -13.01
CA ASN A 109 -13.67 -3.35 -13.25
C ASN A 109 -13.01 -3.70 -14.59
N HIS A 110 -12.12 -4.70 -14.58
CA HIS A 110 -11.39 -5.11 -15.78
C HIS A 110 -12.30 -5.64 -16.90
N GLN A 111 -13.42 -6.30 -16.55
CA GLN A 111 -14.31 -6.95 -17.53
C GLN A 111 -15.34 -5.98 -18.12
N THR A 112 -15.92 -5.12 -17.27
CA THR A 112 -17.04 -4.24 -17.69
C THR A 112 -16.60 -2.81 -17.95
N GLY A 113 -15.42 -2.41 -17.47
CA GLY A 113 -14.97 -1.02 -17.48
C GLY A 113 -15.73 -0.12 -16.50
N GLU A 114 -16.65 -0.67 -15.71
CA GLU A 114 -17.45 0.10 -14.76
C GLU A 114 -16.59 0.57 -13.57
N PRO A 115 -16.87 1.76 -13.02
CA PRO A 115 -16.14 2.28 -11.88
C PRO A 115 -16.48 1.48 -10.62
N ILE A 116 -15.44 0.99 -9.94
CA ILE A 116 -15.55 0.27 -8.66
C ILE A 116 -15.16 1.14 -7.47
N LYS A 117 -14.73 2.38 -7.73
CA LYS A 117 -14.41 3.38 -6.72
C LYS A 117 -15.23 4.63 -6.90
N TRP A 118 -15.38 5.33 -5.79
CA TRP A 118 -16.07 6.60 -5.70
C TRP A 118 -15.10 7.67 -5.20
N TYR A 119 -15.34 8.93 -5.56
CA TYR A 119 -14.50 10.04 -5.15
C TYR A 119 -15.30 11.22 -4.63
N ALA A 120 -14.66 12.00 -3.75
CA ALA A 120 -15.07 13.34 -3.36
C ALA A 120 -14.00 14.34 -3.77
N LYS A 121 -14.41 15.48 -4.34
CA LYS A 121 -13.51 16.62 -4.59
C LYS A 121 -13.53 17.51 -3.36
N THR A 122 -12.47 17.43 -2.56
CA THR A 122 -12.29 18.23 -1.33
C THR A 122 -11.31 19.38 -1.58
N PRO A 123 -11.23 20.38 -0.67
CA PRO A 123 -10.21 21.44 -0.76
C PRO A 123 -8.77 20.91 -0.75
N GLU A 124 -8.54 19.78 -0.07
CA GLU A 124 -7.24 19.10 0.01
C GLU A 124 -6.91 18.30 -1.28
N GLY A 125 -7.93 18.01 -2.10
CA GLY A 125 -7.80 17.23 -3.35
C GLY A 125 -8.86 16.13 -3.48
N TYR A 126 -8.57 15.15 -4.33
CA TYR A 126 -9.44 13.99 -4.53
C TYR A 126 -9.26 12.98 -3.40
N ARG A 127 -10.36 12.57 -2.77
CA ARG A 127 -10.41 11.46 -1.82
C ARG A 127 -11.21 10.32 -2.43
N PHE A 128 -10.66 9.11 -2.38
CA PHE A 128 -11.27 7.91 -2.96
C PHE A 128 -11.84 7.00 -1.88
N PHE A 129 -12.91 6.29 -2.23
CA PHE A 129 -13.67 5.41 -1.35
C PHE A 129 -14.13 4.16 -2.12
N ASP A 130 -14.32 3.07 -1.37
CA ASP A 130 -14.72 1.76 -1.93
C ASP A 130 -16.25 1.55 -1.90
N SER A 131 -17.03 2.58 -1.54
CA SER A 131 -18.49 2.50 -1.54
C SER A 131 -19.13 3.86 -1.86
N PRO A 132 -20.37 3.88 -2.41
CA PRO A 132 -21.13 5.11 -2.61
C PRO A 132 -21.58 5.68 -1.26
N GLY A 133 -21.81 6.99 -1.20
CA GLY A 133 -22.25 7.65 0.02
C GLY A 133 -21.82 9.11 0.09
N TYR A 134 -21.35 9.53 1.26
CA TYR A 134 -20.88 10.88 1.54
C TYR A 134 -19.50 10.85 2.19
N ASP A 135 -18.68 11.86 1.92
CA ASP A 135 -17.41 12.05 2.63
C ASP A 135 -17.69 12.31 4.13
N PRO A 136 -17.14 11.51 5.05
CA PRO A 136 -17.39 11.66 6.49
C PRO A 136 -16.86 12.98 7.09
N LYS A 137 -15.88 13.63 6.45
CA LYS A 137 -15.29 14.90 6.91
C LYS A 137 -16.04 16.12 6.39
N TYR A 138 -16.43 16.10 5.12
CA TYR A 138 -16.98 17.28 4.43
C TYR A 138 -18.47 17.15 4.06
N GLY A 139 -19.08 15.97 4.23
CA GLY A 139 -20.47 15.72 3.85
C GLY A 139 -20.74 15.78 2.34
N ILE A 140 -19.69 15.74 1.51
CA ILE A 140 -19.81 15.84 0.05
C ILE A 140 -20.28 14.50 -0.52
N GLN A 141 -21.29 14.53 -1.40
CA GLN A 141 -21.77 13.32 -2.06
C GLN A 141 -20.70 12.72 -2.97
N LEU A 142 -20.45 11.43 -2.80
CA LEU A 142 -19.46 10.70 -3.56
C LEU A 142 -19.97 10.43 -4.99
N LYS A 143 -19.10 10.64 -5.97
CA LYS A 143 -19.37 10.38 -7.39
C LYS A 143 -18.56 9.17 -7.89
N PRO A 144 -19.07 8.37 -8.82
CA PRO A 144 -18.28 7.29 -9.43
C PRO A 144 -17.04 7.88 -10.12
N VAL A 145 -15.90 7.19 -9.99
CA VAL A 145 -14.63 7.63 -10.58
C VAL A 145 -14.67 7.54 -12.11
N GLY A 146 -14.29 8.63 -12.79
CA GLY A 146 -14.10 8.66 -14.23
C GLY A 146 -12.62 8.58 -14.62
N GLN A 147 -12.31 8.28 -15.89
CA GLN A 147 -10.93 8.15 -16.38
C GLN A 147 -10.14 9.46 -16.23
N GLU A 148 -10.82 10.58 -16.44
CA GLU A 148 -10.28 11.93 -16.28
C GLU A 148 -9.82 12.20 -14.84
N VAL A 149 -10.56 11.73 -13.84
CA VAL A 149 -10.24 11.91 -12.42
C VAL A 149 -9.01 11.11 -12.04
N VAL A 150 -8.89 9.87 -12.54
CA VAL A 150 -7.70 9.03 -12.31
C VAL A 150 -6.46 9.68 -12.93
N LYS A 151 -6.55 10.14 -14.19
CA LYS A 151 -5.45 10.85 -14.86
C LYS A 151 -5.03 12.11 -14.12
N GLU A 152 -5.99 12.92 -13.65
CA GLU A 152 -5.69 14.13 -12.90
C GLU A 152 -5.01 13.82 -11.55
N ALA A 153 -5.50 12.79 -10.83
CA ALA A 153 -4.92 12.35 -9.57
C ALA A 153 -3.48 11.83 -9.73
N GLU A 154 -3.23 10.99 -10.73
CA GLU A 154 -1.88 10.48 -11.04
C GLU A 154 -0.92 11.60 -11.44
N ASN A 155 -1.38 12.54 -12.29
CA ASN A 155 -0.56 13.67 -12.72
C ASN A 155 -0.18 14.57 -11.54
N ARG A 156 -1.09 14.79 -10.59
CA ARG A 156 -0.80 15.55 -9.37
C ARG A 156 0.21 14.83 -8.47
N GLN A 157 0.11 13.50 -8.34
CA GLN A 157 1.10 12.71 -7.60
C GLN A 157 2.49 12.80 -8.26
N LYS A 158 2.56 12.63 -9.58
CA LYS A 158 3.81 12.78 -10.35
C LYS A 158 4.40 14.18 -10.20
N GLN A 159 3.58 15.24 -10.32
CA GLN A 159 4.05 16.62 -10.12
C GLN A 159 4.56 16.88 -8.71
N THR A 160 3.93 16.29 -7.69
CA THR A 160 4.38 16.42 -6.30
C THR A 160 5.73 15.72 -6.12
N GLN A 161 5.89 14.52 -6.67
CA GLN A 161 7.16 13.78 -6.64
C GLN A 161 8.27 14.49 -7.42
N VAL A 162 7.98 14.99 -8.62
CA VAL A 162 8.93 15.75 -9.45
C VAL A 162 9.32 17.06 -8.77
N SER A 163 8.37 17.76 -8.13
CA SER A 163 8.68 18.97 -7.37
C SER A 163 9.56 18.68 -6.17
N GLN A 164 9.35 17.56 -5.48
CA GLN A 164 10.22 17.11 -4.40
C GLN A 164 11.59 16.68 -4.93
N GLN A 165 11.65 15.95 -6.05
CA GLN A 165 12.90 15.48 -6.64
C GLN A 165 13.73 16.63 -7.22
N ASN A 166 13.12 17.58 -7.93
CA ASN A 166 13.83 18.77 -8.43
C ASN A 166 14.34 19.64 -7.29
N GLN A 167 13.57 19.78 -6.20
CA GLN A 167 14.05 20.46 -5.00
C GLN A 167 15.24 19.74 -4.35
N VAL A 168 15.34 18.42 -4.50
CA VAL A 168 16.49 17.62 -4.06
C VAL A 168 17.66 17.76 -5.05
N GLU A 169 17.43 17.77 -6.37
CA GLU A 169 18.49 17.93 -7.37
C GLU A 169 19.11 19.33 -7.40
N GLU A 170 18.35 20.38 -7.07
CA GLU A 170 18.88 21.74 -6.86
C GLU A 170 19.58 21.92 -5.50
N GLY A 171 19.57 20.88 -4.66
CA GLY A 171 20.13 20.90 -3.32
C GLY A 171 21.67 20.90 -3.28
N ILE A 172 22.21 21.43 -2.19
CA ILE A 172 23.61 21.31 -1.81
C ILE A 172 23.83 19.88 -1.30
N THR A 173 24.31 19.00 -2.18
CA THR A 173 24.61 17.59 -1.85
C THR A 173 26.08 17.43 -1.46
N PHE A 174 26.38 16.55 -0.50
CA PHE A 174 27.76 16.19 -0.12
C PHE A 174 28.37 15.29 -1.20
N ALA A 175 29.60 15.58 -1.62
CA ALA A 175 30.34 14.67 -2.50
C ALA A 175 30.68 13.35 -1.76
N PRO A 176 30.87 12.23 -2.46
CA PRO A 176 31.30 10.99 -1.81
C PRO A 176 32.58 11.19 -0.99
N GLY A 177 32.52 10.92 0.33
CA GLY A 177 33.63 11.12 1.26
C GLY A 177 33.77 12.53 1.85
N GLU A 178 32.93 13.50 1.44
CA GLU A 178 32.89 14.84 2.04
C GLU A 178 32.18 14.77 3.40
N THR A 179 32.91 15.03 4.49
CA THR A 179 32.38 15.01 5.86
C THR A 179 32.04 16.40 6.40
N LYS A 180 32.45 17.47 5.71
CA LYS A 180 32.25 18.84 6.16
C LYS A 180 31.94 19.75 4.98
N LYS A 181 30.90 20.57 5.11
CA LYS A 181 30.50 21.55 4.10
C LYS A 181 30.23 22.90 4.76
N VAL A 182 30.85 23.95 4.22
CA VAL A 182 30.68 25.33 4.69
C VAL A 182 29.67 26.02 3.79
N ILE A 183 28.64 26.62 4.40
CA ILE A 183 27.53 27.27 3.71
C ILE A 183 27.47 28.72 4.18
N GLN A 184 27.57 29.65 3.23
CA GLN A 184 27.40 31.07 3.49
C GLN A 184 25.90 31.38 3.58
N LEU A 185 25.46 32.00 4.68
CA LEU A 185 24.08 32.44 4.85
C LEU A 185 23.89 33.89 4.43
N GLU A 186 22.81 34.15 3.70
CA GLU A 186 22.27 35.49 3.51
C GLU A 186 21.17 35.76 4.55
N PRO A 187 21.21 36.90 5.26
CA PRO A 187 20.22 37.24 6.29
C PRO A 187 18.78 37.16 5.80
N GLY A 188 17.94 36.43 6.53
CA GLY A 188 16.52 36.29 6.26
C GLY A 188 16.17 35.48 5.00
N LYS A 189 17.17 34.95 4.28
CA LYS A 189 16.95 34.06 3.14
C LYS A 189 17.25 32.62 3.52
N TRP A 190 16.41 31.73 3.01
CA TRP A 190 16.63 30.30 3.15
C TRP A 190 17.67 29.81 2.15
N THR A 191 18.58 28.96 2.59
CA THR A 191 19.49 28.23 1.70
C THR A 191 18.71 27.29 0.80
N ARG A 192 19.39 26.80 -0.25
CA ARG A 192 18.94 25.59 -0.96
C ARG A 192 18.89 24.40 0.00
N TRP A 193 18.14 23.36 -0.37
CA TRP A 193 18.07 22.12 0.42
C TRP A 193 19.45 21.49 0.56
N ILE A 194 19.83 21.13 1.76
CA ILE A 194 21.07 20.43 2.07
C ILE A 194 20.69 18.98 2.24
N ILE A 195 21.38 18.09 1.53
CA ILE A 195 21.06 16.65 1.51
C ILE A 195 22.24 15.89 2.09
N THR A 196 22.06 15.38 3.30
CA THR A 196 23.05 14.53 3.96
C THR A 196 23.00 13.10 3.42
N PRO A 197 24.14 12.39 3.34
CA PRO A 197 24.17 10.97 3.00
C PRO A 197 23.26 10.09 3.87
N LEU A 198 22.79 8.98 3.32
CA LEU A 198 21.94 8.03 4.04
C LEU A 198 22.65 7.46 5.28
N GLU A 199 21.89 7.23 6.35
CA GLU A 199 22.34 6.59 7.60
C GLU A 199 23.44 7.33 8.37
N THR A 200 23.73 8.58 8.02
CA THR A 200 24.68 9.42 8.75
C THR A 200 24.00 10.27 9.82
N SER A 201 24.72 10.54 10.91
CA SER A 201 24.40 11.66 11.79
C SER A 201 24.97 12.94 11.19
N TYR A 202 24.32 14.07 11.45
CA TYR A 202 24.87 15.36 11.07
C TYR A 202 24.82 16.34 12.23
N ARG A 203 25.80 17.23 12.24
CA ARG A 203 25.94 18.32 13.18
C ARG A 203 25.95 19.62 12.38
N VAL A 204 25.16 20.59 12.81
CA VAL A 204 25.09 21.92 12.22
C VAL A 204 25.61 22.92 13.25
N ASP A 205 26.77 23.51 12.96
CA ASP A 205 27.39 24.54 13.77
C ASP A 205 27.16 25.90 13.13
N GLY A 206 26.56 26.83 13.88
CA GLY A 206 26.16 28.13 13.33
C GLY A 206 25.76 29.15 14.40
N PRO A 207 25.26 30.32 13.97
CA PRO A 207 24.87 31.38 14.88
C PRO A 207 23.61 30.98 15.69
N LYS A 208 23.39 31.65 16.83
CA LYS A 208 22.32 31.30 17.80
C LYS A 208 20.90 31.54 17.28
N ASP A 209 20.75 32.31 16.22
CA ASP A 209 19.50 32.61 15.53
C ASP A 209 19.28 31.72 14.30
N LEU A 210 20.06 30.63 14.16
CA LEU A 210 19.92 29.68 13.07
C LEU A 210 18.59 28.91 13.19
N LEU A 211 17.82 28.93 12.11
CA LEU A 211 16.60 28.15 11.94
C LEU A 211 16.83 27.05 10.91
N LEU A 212 16.44 25.83 11.28
CA LEU A 212 16.45 24.67 10.41
C LEU A 212 15.01 24.36 10.00
N ARG A 213 14.75 24.13 8.71
CA ARG A 213 13.46 23.59 8.25
C ARG A 213 13.67 22.28 7.52
N PHE A 214 12.94 21.25 7.95
CA PHE A 214 12.97 19.92 7.37
C PHE A 214 11.97 19.77 6.22
N ILE A 215 12.13 18.72 5.42
CA ILE A 215 11.24 18.39 4.29
C ILE A 215 9.81 18.09 4.73
N ASP A 216 9.60 17.63 5.98
CA ASP A 216 8.28 17.42 6.58
C ASP A 216 7.60 18.73 7.04
N GLY A 217 8.28 19.87 6.89
CA GLY A 217 7.78 21.19 7.28
C GLY A 217 8.11 21.60 8.72
N THR A 218 8.71 20.73 9.54
CA THR A 218 9.10 21.07 10.91
C THR A 218 10.20 22.11 10.90
N VAL A 219 10.10 23.09 11.82
CA VAL A 219 11.09 24.16 11.99
C VAL A 219 11.69 24.04 13.39
N VAL A 220 13.01 23.98 13.46
CA VAL A 220 13.77 23.88 14.70
C VAL A 220 14.67 25.11 14.83
N GLU A 221 14.55 25.80 15.96
CA GLU A 221 15.43 26.92 16.32
C GLU A 221 16.65 26.40 17.06
N ASN A 222 17.84 26.79 16.60
CA ASN A 222 19.09 26.37 17.20
C ASN A 222 19.42 27.21 18.44
N LYS A 223 19.01 26.75 19.62
CA LYS A 223 19.31 27.41 20.90
C LYS A 223 20.74 27.16 21.40
N SER A 224 21.54 26.38 20.68
CA SER A 224 22.91 25.99 21.05
C SER A 224 23.90 26.35 19.92
N PRO A 225 25.21 26.47 20.19
CA PRO A 225 26.19 26.71 19.12
C PRO A 225 26.30 25.55 18.13
N SER A 226 25.81 24.36 18.51
CA SER A 226 25.84 23.14 17.73
C SER A 226 24.50 22.40 17.86
N TYR A 227 23.84 22.13 16.73
CA TYR A 227 22.66 21.26 16.67
C TYR A 227 23.08 19.88 16.14
N VAL A 228 22.64 18.80 16.79
CA VAL A 228 22.92 17.42 16.35
C VAL A 228 21.61 16.74 15.97
N GLY A 229 21.49 16.32 14.71
CA GLY A 229 20.35 15.60 14.18
C GLY A 229 20.69 14.13 13.86
N VAL A 230 19.73 13.24 14.08
CA VAL A 230 19.88 11.80 13.80
C VAL A 230 18.86 11.40 12.75
N LYS A 231 19.34 10.99 11.56
CA LYS A 231 18.62 10.53 10.35
C LYS A 231 18.28 11.58 9.28
N ARG A 232 18.27 11.08 8.02
CA ARG A 232 17.98 11.73 6.71
C ARG A 232 17.65 13.23 6.85
N GLY A 233 18.69 14.04 6.95
CA GLY A 233 18.56 15.47 7.01
C GLY A 233 18.44 16.05 5.61
N ILE A 234 17.25 16.03 5.02
CA ILE A 234 16.92 16.99 3.97
C ILE A 234 16.37 18.22 4.69
N PHE A 235 17.20 19.25 4.82
CA PHE A 235 16.85 20.48 5.53
C PHE A 235 17.38 21.71 4.81
N LYS A 236 16.80 22.86 5.11
CA LYS A 236 17.31 24.17 4.70
C LYS A 236 17.59 25.01 5.94
N LEU A 237 18.49 25.97 5.79
CA LEU A 237 18.98 26.82 6.87
C LEU A 237 18.62 28.28 6.58
N THR A 238 18.39 29.06 7.62
CA THR A 238 18.37 30.53 7.54
C THR A 238 18.79 31.12 8.87
N ALA A 239 19.32 32.33 8.87
CA ALA A 239 19.63 33.10 10.07
C ALA A 239 19.29 34.58 9.81
N ASN A 240 19.05 35.35 10.86
CA ASN A 240 18.85 36.81 10.75
C ASN A 240 20.20 37.56 10.70
N SER A 241 21.27 36.92 11.13
CA SER A 241 22.64 37.43 11.05
C SER A 241 23.40 36.85 9.85
N PHE A 242 24.37 37.61 9.31
CA PHE A 242 25.36 37.06 8.38
C PHE A 242 26.25 36.07 9.14
N GLY A 243 26.49 34.91 8.54
CA GLY A 243 27.36 33.92 9.16
C GLY A 243 27.66 32.73 8.27
N GLU A 244 28.78 32.10 8.56
CA GLU A 244 29.12 30.79 8.03
C GLU A 244 28.48 29.71 8.88
N VAL A 245 27.79 28.78 8.23
CA VAL A 245 27.31 27.56 8.87
C VAL A 245 28.12 26.38 8.38
N ILE A 246 28.58 25.58 9.33
CA ILE A 246 29.33 24.37 9.05
C ILE A 246 28.38 23.20 9.28
N VAL A 247 28.14 22.43 8.22
CA VAL A 247 27.44 21.15 8.33
C VAL A 247 28.48 20.04 8.30
N VAL A 248 28.58 19.30 9.40
CA VAL A 248 29.45 18.14 9.56
C VAL A 248 28.61 16.88 9.50
N VAL A 249 29.01 15.92 8.67
CA VAL A 249 28.42 14.59 8.58
C VAL A 249 29.32 13.63 9.35
N GLU A 250 28.78 13.04 10.40
CA GLU A 250 29.46 12.06 11.24
C GLU A 250 28.95 10.67 10.87
N ASN A 251 29.85 9.80 10.41
CA ASN A 251 29.55 8.37 10.30
C ASN A 251 29.33 7.84 11.72
N ARG A 252 28.13 7.33 12.01
CA ARG A 252 27.97 6.52 13.21
C ARG A 252 28.85 5.28 13.07
N PRO A 253 29.64 4.91 14.10
CA PRO A 253 30.25 3.60 14.16
C PRO A 253 29.19 2.49 14.24
#